data_AF-A0A6L5EKS6-F1
#
_entry.id   AF-A0A6L5EKS6-F1
#
_cell.length_a   1.000
_cell.length_b   1.000
_cell.length_c   1.000
_cell.angle_alpha   90.00
_cell.angle_beta   90.00
_cell.angle_gamma   90.00
#
_symmetry.space_group_name_H-M   'P 1'
#
loop_
_entity.id
_entity.type
_entity.pdbx_description
1 polymer ?
#
loop_
_entity_poly.entity_id
_entity_poly.type
_entity_poly.pdbx_seq_one_letter_code
_entity_poly.pdbx_strand_id
1 'polypeptide(L)'
;MGLLKFLDDVSGKTWQECENETSGRHKRNHYHDVTDLADDARRRLQYLDDSEEQVFRFRLDGTGRLWGVRSGDLFRILWYDPEHAVYPVGKRHT
;
A
#
# COMPACT_ATOMS: atom_id res chain seq x y z
N MET A 1 2.78 12.93 -6.78
CA MET A 1 1.36 13.40 -6.70
C MET A 1 1.07 13.62 -5.21
N GLY A 2 0.47 14.73 -4.80
CA GLY A 2 0.14 14.92 -3.37
C GLY A 2 -0.89 13.89 -2.86
N LEU A 3 -0.81 13.48 -1.59
CA LEU A 3 -1.65 12.44 -0.99
C LEU A 3 -3.16 12.72 -1.17
N LEU A 4 -3.61 13.94 -0.86
CA LEU A 4 -5.04 14.28 -0.95
C LEU A 4 -5.57 14.22 -2.39
N LYS A 5 -4.78 14.68 -3.35
CA LYS A 5 -5.12 14.57 -4.78
C LYS A 5 -5.18 13.12 -5.25
N PHE A 6 -4.30 12.28 -4.71
CA PHE A 6 -4.34 10.85 -4.97
C PHE A 6 -5.62 10.20 -4.41
N LEU A 7 -5.99 10.54 -3.17
CA LEU A 7 -7.22 10.02 -2.53
C LEU A 7 -8.47 10.40 -3.32
N ASP A 8 -8.55 11.64 -3.80
CA ASP A 8 -9.63 12.12 -4.67
C ASP A 8 -9.74 11.28 -5.95
N ASP A 9 -8.61 11.08 -6.67
CA ASP A 9 -8.56 10.28 -7.90
C ASP A 9 -9.00 8.82 -7.69
N VAL A 10 -8.51 8.15 -6.63
CA VAL A 10 -8.86 6.75 -6.38
C VAL A 10 -10.27 6.57 -5.82
N SER A 11 -10.84 7.58 -5.17
CA SER A 11 -12.21 7.51 -4.64
C SER A 11 -13.27 7.37 -5.74
N GLY A 12 -12.95 7.81 -6.96
CA GLY A 12 -13.83 7.66 -8.14
C GLY A 12 -13.65 6.35 -8.91
N LYS A 13 -12.76 5.45 -8.47
CA LYS A 13 -12.43 4.20 -9.17
C LYS A 13 -13.01 2.98 -8.46
N THR A 14 -13.37 1.98 -9.23
CA THR A 14 -13.62 0.62 -8.72
C THR A 14 -12.32 -0.05 -8.28
N TRP A 15 -12.44 -1.06 -7.43
CA TRP A 15 -11.30 -1.91 -7.07
C TRP A 15 -10.64 -2.58 -8.27
N GLN A 16 -11.44 -3.04 -9.23
CA GLN A 16 -10.93 -3.69 -10.44
C GLN A 16 -10.09 -2.71 -11.28
N GLU A 17 -10.51 -1.46 -11.42
CA GLU A 17 -9.70 -0.43 -12.09
C GLU A 17 -8.40 -0.19 -11.34
N CYS A 18 -8.46 -0.01 -10.01
CA CYS A 18 -7.29 0.20 -9.17
C CYS A 18 -6.26 -0.95 -9.26
N GLU A 19 -6.71 -2.20 -9.27
CA GLU A 19 -5.84 -3.39 -9.33
C GLU A 19 -5.27 -3.69 -10.72
N ASN A 20 -5.91 -3.18 -11.77
CA ASN A 20 -5.48 -3.34 -13.14
C ASN A 20 -4.51 -2.23 -13.57
N GLU A 21 -4.31 -1.19 -12.75
CA GLU A 21 -3.26 -0.20 -13.00
C GLU A 21 -1.88 -0.87 -13.02
N THR A 22 -1.08 -0.55 -14.04
CA THR A 22 0.27 -1.08 -14.21
C THR A 22 1.30 0.04 -14.29
N SER A 23 2.55 -0.31 -13.95
CA SER A 23 3.73 0.53 -14.15
C SER A 23 4.73 -0.27 -14.97
N GLY A 24 4.67 -0.12 -16.29
CA GLY A 24 5.39 -1.00 -17.22
C GLY A 24 4.77 -2.39 -17.23
N ARG A 25 5.55 -3.43 -16.92
CA ARG A 25 5.09 -4.83 -16.91
C ARG A 25 4.54 -5.31 -15.56
N HIS A 26 4.57 -4.47 -14.53
CA HIS A 26 4.20 -4.86 -13.17
C HIS A 26 2.93 -4.16 -12.70
N LYS A 27 2.13 -4.84 -11.86
CA LYS A 27 0.99 -4.21 -11.18
C LYS A 27 1.46 -3.04 -10.32
N ARG A 28 0.81 -1.90 -10.49
CA ARG A 28 1.11 -0.68 -9.73
C ARG A 28 0.65 -0.80 -8.28
N ASN A 29 -0.52 -1.39 -8.07
CA ASN A 29 -1.15 -1.58 -6.76
C ASN A 29 -1.35 -3.08 -6.52
N HIS A 30 -1.02 -3.57 -5.33
CA HIS A 30 -1.12 -5.00 -5.01
C HIS A 30 -1.08 -5.25 -3.50
N TYR A 31 -1.49 -6.45 -3.14
CA TYR A 31 -1.34 -7.02 -1.80
C TYR A 31 0.11 -7.41 -1.52
N HIS A 32 0.47 -7.37 -0.24
CA HIS A 32 1.70 -7.90 0.34
C HIS A 32 1.34 -8.75 1.55
N ASP A 33 2.07 -9.86 1.74
CA ASP A 33 1.99 -10.63 2.97
C ASP A 33 2.58 -9.81 4.12
N VAL A 34 1.94 -9.86 5.30
CA VAL A 34 2.42 -9.13 6.48
C VAL A 34 3.83 -9.57 6.88
N THR A 35 4.20 -10.81 6.57
CA THR A 35 5.55 -11.35 6.78
C THR A 35 6.64 -10.64 5.98
N ASP A 36 6.30 -9.94 4.90
CA ASP A 36 7.26 -9.20 4.09
C ASP A 36 7.60 -7.83 4.67
N LEU A 37 6.73 -7.28 5.52
CA LEU A 37 6.84 -5.91 6.03
C LEU A 37 8.00 -5.75 7.02
N ALA A 38 8.49 -4.53 7.20
CA ALA A 38 9.48 -4.23 8.23
C ALA A 38 8.97 -4.60 9.64
N ASP A 39 9.90 -4.95 10.54
CA ASP A 39 9.58 -5.34 11.92
C ASP A 39 8.68 -4.34 12.64
N ASP A 40 8.95 -3.05 12.47
CA ASP A 40 8.19 -1.96 13.10
C ASP A 40 6.74 -1.92 12.60
N ALA A 41 6.54 -2.15 11.30
CA ALA A 41 5.21 -2.22 10.70
C ALA A 41 4.43 -3.45 11.20
N ARG A 42 5.09 -4.62 11.25
CA ARG A 42 4.50 -5.85 11.82
C ARG A 42 4.11 -5.68 13.28
N ARG A 43 4.98 -5.10 14.11
CA ARG A 43 4.67 -4.83 15.52
C ARG A 43 3.46 -3.90 15.67
N ARG A 44 3.32 -2.89 14.81
CA ARG A 44 2.17 -1.99 14.85
C ARG A 44 0.86 -2.71 14.50
N LEU A 45 0.88 -3.67 13.58
CA LEU A 45 -0.30 -4.48 13.25
C LEU A 45 -0.77 -5.34 14.42
N GLN A 46 0.14 -5.81 15.28
CA GLN A 46 -0.22 -6.61 16.46
C GLN A 46 -1.10 -5.87 17.48
N TYR A 47 -1.15 -4.54 17.42
CA TYR A 47 -2.02 -3.71 18.26
C TYR A 47 -3.39 -3.43 17.61
N LEU A 48 -3.64 -3.94 16.41
CA LEU A 48 -4.95 -3.90 15.79
C LEU A 48 -5.71 -5.16 16.21
N ASP A 49 -7.01 -5.02 16.46
CA ASP A 49 -7.87 -6.15 16.83
C ASP A 49 -8.02 -7.19 15.70
N ASP A 50 -7.62 -6.83 14.48
CA ASP A 50 -7.74 -7.67 13.28
C ASP A 50 -6.42 -8.41 12.98
N SER A 51 -6.50 -9.73 12.81
CA SER A 51 -5.37 -10.59 12.40
C SER A 51 -5.23 -10.63 10.88
N GLU A 52 -4.83 -9.51 10.29
CA GLU A 52 -4.64 -9.40 8.84
C GLU A 52 -3.40 -10.19 8.40
N GLU A 53 -3.57 -11.11 7.45
CA GLU A 53 -2.44 -11.84 6.84
C GLU A 53 -1.80 -11.04 5.70
N GLN A 54 -2.58 -10.16 5.07
CA GLN A 54 -2.15 -9.34 3.94
C GLN A 54 -2.59 -7.89 4.08
N VAL A 55 -1.78 -6.98 3.54
CA VAL A 55 -2.11 -5.55 3.42
C VAL A 55 -2.05 -5.13 1.96
N PHE A 56 -2.91 -4.20 1.56
CA PHE A 56 -2.93 -3.65 0.22
C PHE A 56 -2.14 -2.35 0.14
N ARG A 57 -1.38 -2.19 -0.95
CA ARG A 57 -0.54 -1.03 -1.18
C ARG A 57 -0.90 -0.32 -2.48
N PHE A 58 -1.25 0.95 -2.36
CA PHE A 58 -1.25 1.89 -3.47
C PHE A 58 0.13 2.50 -3.67
N ARG A 59 0.57 2.62 -4.94
CA ARG A 59 1.77 3.40 -5.30
C ARG A 59 1.38 4.79 -5.78
N LEU A 60 1.76 5.81 -5.03
CA LEU A 60 1.46 7.20 -5.34
C LEU A 60 2.43 7.75 -6.38
N ASP A 61 3.73 7.57 -6.13
CA ASP A 61 4.80 8.00 -7.03
C ASP A 61 6.09 7.16 -6.83
N GLY A 62 7.26 7.76 -7.06
CA GLY A 62 8.56 7.12 -6.97
C GLY A 62 8.71 6.31 -5.69
N THR A 63 8.71 7.02 -4.54
CA THR A 63 8.82 6.41 -3.21
C THR A 63 7.55 6.45 -2.38
N GLY A 64 6.53 7.22 -2.77
CA GLY A 64 5.31 7.37 -1.99
C GLY A 64 4.35 6.18 -2.10
N ARG A 65 3.95 5.63 -0.96
CA ARG A 65 2.99 4.53 -0.82
C ARG A 65 1.90 4.91 0.16
N LEU A 66 0.71 4.36 -0.07
CA LEU A 66 -0.38 4.35 0.89
C LEU A 66 -0.75 2.91 1.14
N TRP A 67 -0.71 2.52 2.41
CA TRP A 67 -0.93 1.15 2.85
C TRP A 67 -2.23 1.08 3.65
N GLY A 68 -2.94 -0.03 3.51
CA GLY A 68 -4.18 -0.22 4.21
C GLY A 68 -4.74 -1.62 4.07
N VAL A 69 -5.83 -1.86 4.79
CA VAL A 69 -6.62 -3.09 4.68
C VAL A 69 -7.81 -2.79 3.79
N ARG A 70 -8.09 -3.68 2.85
CA ARG A 70 -9.33 -3.64 2.08
C ARG A 70 -10.35 -4.59 2.70
N SER A 71 -11.55 -4.07 2.97
CA SER A 71 -12.68 -4.87 3.44
C SER A 71 -13.93 -4.48 2.66
N GLY A 72 -14.35 -5.34 1.73
CA GLY A 72 -15.38 -4.99 0.74
C GLY A 72 -14.98 -3.76 -0.07
N ASP A 73 -15.81 -2.72 0.00
CA ASP A 73 -15.62 -1.43 -0.69
C ASP A 73 -14.78 -0.44 0.13
N LEU A 74 -14.45 -0.76 1.39
CA LEU A 74 -13.70 0.12 2.27
C LEU A 74 -12.19 -0.10 2.13
N PHE A 75 -11.44 1.00 2.14
CA PHE A 75 -10.00 1.00 2.37
C PHE A 75 -9.67 1.65 3.71
N ARG A 76 -9.26 0.85 4.69
CA ARG A 76 -8.83 1.33 6.00
C ARG A 76 -7.34 1.66 5.95
N ILE A 77 -7.02 2.96 5.91
CA ILE A 77 -5.65 3.43 5.82
C ILE A 77 -4.89 3.09 7.11
N LEU A 78 -3.72 2.46 6.95
CA LEU A 78 -2.79 2.15 8.03
C LEU A 78 -1.61 3.13 8.06
N TRP A 79 -0.98 3.36 6.90
CA TRP A 79 0.20 4.21 6.78
C TRP A 79 0.21 5.02 5.50
N TYR A 80 0.55 6.30 5.62
CA TYR A 80 1.18 7.04 4.53
C TYR A 80 2.69 6.86 4.65
N ASP A 81 3.33 6.37 3.59
CA ASP A 81 4.73 5.95 3.58
C ASP A 81 5.48 6.66 2.44
N PRO A 82 5.96 7.90 2.66
CA PRO A 82 6.66 8.68 1.63
C PRO A 82 8.05 8.13 1.27
N GLU A 83 8.65 7.32 2.15
CA GLU A 83 10.05 6.90 2.06
C GLU A 83 10.25 5.39 1.83
N HIS A 84 9.17 4.63 1.65
CA HIS A 84 9.21 3.16 1.50
C HIS A 84 9.70 2.40 2.74
N ALA A 85 9.41 2.93 3.94
CA ALA A 85 9.89 2.35 5.19
C ALA A 85 9.07 1.12 5.64
N VAL A 86 7.82 0.98 5.17
CA VAL A 86 6.95 -0.15 5.54
C VAL A 86 7.42 -1.46 4.91
N TYR A 87 7.95 -1.40 3.68
CA TYR A 87 8.55 -2.52 2.97
C TYR A 87 9.86 -2.06 2.30
N PRO A 88 10.95 -1.97 3.06
CA PRO A 88 12.21 -1.48 2.53
C PRO A 88 12.81 -2.53 1.59
N VAL A 89 13.06 -2.13 0.35
CA VAL A 89 13.81 -2.95 -0.61
C VAL A 89 15.23 -2.42 -0.75
N GLY A 90 16.21 -3.31 -0.76
CA GLY A 90 17.59 -2.94 -1.04
C GLY A 90 17.70 -2.25 -2.40
N LYS A 91 18.50 -1.18 -2.50
CA LYS A 91 18.81 -0.56 -3.80
C LYS A 91 19.52 -1.60 -4.66
N ARG A 92 18.91 -1.99 -5.77
CA ARG A 92 19.44 -3.06 -6.62
C ARG A 92 20.51 -2.60 -7.61
N HIS A 93 20.65 -1.28 -7.79
CA HIS A 93 21.76 -0.66 -8.52
C HIS A 93 22.03 0.73 -7.93
N THR A 94 23.20 0.89 -7.32
CA THR A 94 23.94 2.15 -7.18
C THR A 94 25.27 1.95 -7.84
#